data_AF-A0ABC8UMN5-F1
#
_entry.id   AF-A0ABC8UMN5-F1
#
_cell.length_a   1.000
_cell.length_b   1.000
_cell.length_c   1.000
_cell.angle_alpha   90.00
_cell.angle_beta   90.00
_cell.angle_gamma   90.00
#
_symmetry.space_group_name_H-M   'P 1'
#
loop_
_entity.id
_entity.type
_entity.pdbx_description
1 polymer ?
#
loop_
_entity_poly.entity_id
_entity_poly.type
_entity_poly.pdbx_seq_one_letter_code
_entity_poly.pdbx_strand_id
1 'polypeptide(L)' 'MSKIKIVGHEDVERSFYGQLVLGKGVSSSLDEELAKEASKAASAEKQRIAEEVAAILKLSVEIDTSSSERFLRRERERS' A
#
# COMPACT_ATOMS: atom_id res chain seq x y z
N MET A 1 -15.53 -28.42 34.60
CA MET A 1 -14.31 -29.11 34.11
C MET A 1 -13.66 -28.23 33.06
N SER A 2 -12.63 -27.46 33.45
CA SER A 2 -11.93 -26.54 32.57
C SER A 2 -11.09 -27.33 31.56
N LYS A 3 -11.36 -27.16 30.26
CA LYS A 3 -10.68 -27.87 29.18
C LYS A 3 -9.33 -27.19 28.92
N ILE A 4 -8.28 -27.67 29.60
CA ILE A 4 -6.92 -27.17 29.38
C ILE A 4 -6.48 -27.59 27.97
N LYS A 5 -6.13 -26.63 27.12
CA LYS A 5 -5.62 -26.86 25.77
C LYS A 5 -4.13 -26.50 25.75
N ILE A 6 -3.29 -27.48 25.44
CA ILE A 6 -1.86 -27.26 25.21
C ILE A 6 -1.71 -26.75 23.76
N VAL A 7 -1.05 -25.60 23.59
CA VAL A 7 -0.78 -24.97 22.29
C VAL A 7 0.72 -24.95 22.02
N GLY A 8 1.12 -25.12 20.75
CA GLY A 8 2.52 -25.14 20.33
C GLY A 8 3.13 -23.74 20.26
N HIS A 9 4.46 -23.67 20.16
CA HIS A 9 5.18 -22.39 20.09
C HIS A 9 4.71 -21.53 18.90
N GLU A 10 4.55 -22.14 17.72
CA GLU A 10 4.07 -21.44 16.52
C GLU A 10 2.65 -20.87 16.70
N ASP A 11 1.77 -21.60 17.40
CA ASP A 11 0.41 -21.14 17.69
C ASP A 11 0.43 -19.93 18.64
N VAL A 12 1.38 -19.91 19.59
CA VAL A 12 1.59 -18.80 20.52
C VAL A 12 2.15 -17.58 19.79
N GLU A 13 3.10 -17.75 18.87
CA GLU A 13 3.63 -16.64 18.06
C GLU A 13 2.56 -16.03 17.14
N ARG A 14 1.69 -16.88 16.57
CA ARG A 14 0.56 -16.46 15.73
C ARG A 14 -0.62 -15.91 16.55
N SER A 15 -0.66 -16.15 17.86
CA SER A 15 -1.70 -15.60 18.72
C SER A 15 -1.65 -14.08 18.76
N PHE A 16 -2.76 -13.43 19.09
CA PHE A 16 -2.83 -11.97 19.21
C PHE A 16 -1.76 -11.41 20.18
N TYR A 17 -1.57 -12.09 21.32
CA TYR A 17 -0.52 -11.72 22.28
C TYR A 17 0.89 -11.93 21.71
N GLY A 18 1.11 -13.02 20.97
CA GLY A 18 2.38 -13.28 20.28
C GLY A 18 2.71 -12.21 19.25
N GLN A 19 1.78 -11.87 18.37
CA GLN A 19 1.98 -10.82 17.37
C GLN A 19 2.21 -9.44 18.01
N LEU A 20 1.54 -9.16 19.12
CA LEU A 20 1.70 -7.92 19.89
C LEU A 20 3.09 -7.82 20.53
N VAL A 21 3.54 -8.86 21.23
CA VAL A 21 4.87 -8.89 21.89
C VAL A 21 6.00 -8.93 20.86
N LEU A 22 5.81 -9.65 19.75
CA LEU A 22 6.77 -9.74 18.66
C LEU A 22 6.81 -8.47 17.80
N GLY A 23 5.97 -7.47 18.08
CA GLY A 23 5.90 -6.23 17.30
C GLY A 23 5.46 -6.42 15.86
N LYS A 24 4.95 -7.61 15.51
CA LYS A 24 4.41 -7.97 14.18
C LYS A 24 2.94 -7.59 14.05
N GLY A 25 2.49 -6.62 14.85
CA GLY A 25 1.08 -6.26 15.02
C GLY A 25 0.40 -5.90 13.70
N VAL A 26 -0.78 -6.48 13.49
CA VAL A 26 -1.70 -6.33 12.34
C VAL A 26 -2.43 -4.97 12.32
N SER A 27 -1.74 -3.92 12.77
CA SER A 27 -2.15 -2.53 12.54
C SER A 27 -1.04 -1.93 11.72
N SER A 28 -1.34 -1.40 10.52
CA SER A 28 -0.43 -0.47 9.86
C SER A 28 0.06 0.50 10.92
N SER A 29 1.38 0.65 11.03
CA SER A 29 1.92 1.60 11.99
C SER A 29 1.39 2.99 11.62
N LEU A 30 1.27 3.88 12.59
CA LEU A 30 0.83 5.26 12.33
C LEU A 30 1.68 5.92 11.23
N ASP A 31 2.98 5.58 11.16
CA ASP A 31 3.89 6.01 10.12
C ASP A 31 3.56 5.43 8.73
N GLU A 32 3.10 4.17 8.66
CA GLU A 32 2.69 3.53 7.41
C GLU A 32 1.41 4.15 6.84
N GLU A 33 0.43 4.43 7.71
CA GLU A 33 -0.79 5.15 7.29
C GLU A 33 -0.48 6.59 6.85
N LEU A 34 0.39 7.28 7.59
CA LEU A 34 0.83 8.62 7.25
C LEU A 34 1.57 8.64 5.90
N ALA A 35 2.49 7.70 5.68
CA ALA A 35 3.19 7.57 4.41
C ALA A 35 2.23 7.30 3.25
N LYS A 36 1.22 6.45 3.46
CA LYS A 36 0.19 6.14 2.46
C LYS A 36 -0.62 7.39 2.10
N GLU A 37 -1.16 8.11 3.08
CA GLU A 37 -1.98 9.29 2.79
C GLU A 37 -1.13 10.44 2.22
N ALA A 38 0.11 10.63 2.69
CA ALA A 38 1.04 11.59 2.13
C ALA A 38 1.35 11.29 0.65
N SER A 39 1.56 10.02 0.29
CA SER A 39 1.81 9.61 -1.11
C SER A 39 0.61 9.90 -2.02
N LYS A 40 -0.60 9.70 -1.50
CA LYS A 40 -1.86 9.94 -2.20
C LYS A 40 -2.11 11.43 -2.40
N ALA A 41 -1.91 12.24 -1.36
CA ALA A 41 -2.01 13.70 -1.44
C ALA A 41 -0.99 14.29 -2.44
N ALA A 42 0.26 13.82 -2.39
CA ALA A 42 1.29 14.24 -3.33
C ALA A 42 0.94 13.88 -4.78
N SER A 43 0.33 12.72 -5.02
CA SER A 43 -0.09 12.29 -6.36
C SER A 43 -1.24 13.13 -6.91
N ALA A 44 -2.22 13.48 -6.05
CA ALA A 44 -3.32 14.36 -6.42
C ALA A 44 -2.83 15.77 -6.81
N GLU A 45 -1.87 16.32 -6.07
CA GLU A 45 -1.32 17.65 -6.37
C GLU A 45 -0.49 17.64 -7.66
N LYS A 46 0.29 16.58 -7.90
CA LYS A 46 1.01 16.40 -9.18
C LYS A 46 0.05 16.38 -10.37
N GLN A 47 -1.09 15.70 -10.23
CA GLN A 47 -2.14 15.68 -11.25
C GLN A 47 -2.73 17.07 -11.49
N ARG A 48 -3.09 17.78 -10.40
CA ARG A 48 -3.66 19.13 -10.47
C ARG A 48 -2.74 20.10 -11.21
N ILE A 49 -1.45 20.10 -10.88
CA ILE A 49 -0.46 20.97 -11.52
C ILE A 49 -0.31 20.61 -13.00
N ALA A 50 -0.26 19.32 -13.34
CA ALA A 50 -0.14 18.90 -14.73
C ALA A 50 -1.33 19.33 -15.59
N GLU A 51 -2.55 19.20 -15.07
CA GLU A 51 -3.77 19.66 -15.74
C GLU A 51 -3.78 21.19 -15.90
N GLU A 52 -3.35 21.93 -14.88
CA GLU A 52 -3.27 23.39 -14.90
C GLU A 52 -2.26 23.87 -15.97
N VAL A 53 -1.07 23.27 -16.00
CA VAL A 53 -0.06 23.57 -17.02
C VAL A 53 -0.54 23.19 -18.41
N ALA A 54 -1.21 22.03 -18.56
CA ALA A 54 -1.78 21.59 -19.82
C ALA A 54 -2.84 22.58 -20.34
N ALA A 55 -3.72 23.07 -19.46
CA ALA A 55 -4.73 24.06 -19.80
C ALA A 55 -4.11 25.38 -20.31
N ILE A 56 -3.06 25.87 -19.64
CA ILE A 56 -2.30 27.06 -20.07
C ILE A 56 -1.73 26.86 -21.49
N LEU A 57 -1.21 25.67 -21.77
CA LEU A 57 -0.59 25.33 -23.05
C LEU A 57 -1.61 24.88 -24.11
N LYS A 58 -2.90 24.78 -23.77
CA LYS A 58 -3.99 24.24 -24.62
C LYS A 58 -3.71 22.80 -25.06
N LEU A 59 -3.13 22.00 -24.17
CA LEU A 59 -2.84 20.59 -24.37
C LEU A 59 -3.76 19.73 -23.47
N SER A 60 -3.98 18.48 -23.88
CA SER A 60 -4.65 17.46 -23.07
C SER A 60 -3.60 16.52 -22.49
N VAL A 61 -3.71 16.17 -21.21
CA VAL A 61 -2.77 15.25 -20.55
C VAL A 61 -3.52 14.05 -19.97
N GLU A 62 -3.07 12.84 -20.31
CA GLU A 62 -3.39 11.59 -19.60
C GLU A 62 -2.17 11.19 -18.76
N ILE A 63 -2.24 11.36 -17.43
CA ILE A 63 -1.21 10.83 -16.52
C ILE A 63 -1.69 9.49 -15.98
N ASP A 64 -1.12 8.42 -16.53
CA ASP A 64 -1.29 7.09 -15.94
C ASP A 64 -0.39 6.90 -14.73
N THR A 65 -0.93 7.19 -13.54
CA THR A 65 -0.27 6.87 -12.26
C THR A 65 -0.23 5.36 -11.98
N SER A 66 -0.98 4.56 -12.73
CA SER A 66 -1.00 3.07 -12.69
C SER A 66 0.09 2.40 -13.56
N SER A 67 0.94 3.19 -14.22
CA SER A 67 1.82 2.77 -15.33
C SER A 67 2.76 1.58 -15.03
N SER A 68 3.10 1.32 -13.77
CA SER A 68 3.96 0.17 -13.44
C SER A 68 3.34 -1.19 -13.82
N GLU A 69 2.02 -1.36 -13.77
CA GLU A 69 1.40 -2.66 -14.08
C GLU A 69 1.24 -2.91 -15.59
N ARG A 70 1.02 -1.85 -16.39
CA ARG A 70 0.81 -2.00 -17.85
C ARG A 70 2.09 -2.30 -18.61
N PHE A 71 3.24 -1.79 -18.14
CA PHE A 71 4.54 -2.13 -18.70
C PHE A 71 4.88 -3.61 -18.43
N LEU A 72 4.66 -4.09 -17.20
CA LEU A 72 4.91 -5.48 -16.80
C LEU A 72 3.97 -6.49 -17.50
N ARG A 73 2.76 -6.09 -17.89
CA ARG A 73 1.86 -6.94 -18.68
C ARG A 73 2.33 -7.11 -20.12
N ARG A 74 2.84 -6.06 -20.76
CA ARG A 74 3.37 -6.16 -22.14
C ARG A 74 4.65 -6.98 -22.24
N GLU A 75 5.50 -6.95 -21.22
CA GLU A 75 6.72 -7.78 -21.16
C GLU A 75 6.37 -9.28 -21.05
N ARG A 76 5.34 -9.62 -20.25
CA ARG A 76 4.88 -11.02 -20.10
C ARG A 76 4.15 -11.58 -21.32
N GLU A 77 3.55 -10.74 -22.13
CA GLU A 77 2.91 -11.14 -23.40
C GLU A 77 3.92 -11.29 -24.56
N ARG A 78 5.22 -11.02 -24.32
CA ARG A 78 6.31 -11.11 -25.32
C ARG A 78 7.32 -12.25 -25.06
N SER A 79 7.13 -13.05 -24.01
CA SER A 79 7.90 -14.27 -23.71
C SER A 79 7.04 -15.52 -23.95
#